data_AF-A0AAW0MAJ4-F1
#
_entry.id   AF-A0AAW0MAJ4-F1
#
_cell.length_a   1.000
_cell.length_b   1.000
_cell.length_c   1.000
_cell.angle_alpha   90.00
_cell.angle_beta   90.00
_cell.angle_gamma   90.00
#
_symmetry.space_group_name_H-M   'P 1'
#
loop_
_entity.id
_entity.type
_entity.pdbx_description
1 polymer ?
#
loop_
_entity_poly.entity_id
_entity_poly.type
_entity_poly.pdbx_seq_one_letter_code
_entity_poly.pdbx_strand_id
1 'polypeptide(L)'
;MLQTALSAAPTTLLFAPCGNKLSPVLFSQRRRSLALLPRWHFNRTRPRPKPKPKPFSAVAATENGVFSSPEMAKSFDFTSEERIYNWWESQGYFRPNFDRGSVPFVISMPPPNVTGSLHMGHAMFVTLEDIMVRYHRMKGRPTLWLPGTDHAGIATQLVVERMLASEGIKRAELSRDEFTKHVWEWKEKYGGTITNQIRRLGASCDWTREHFTLDEQLSRAVIEAFVRLHEKGLIYQGSYMVNWSPSLQTAVSDLEVEYSEESGTLYYIKYRVAGGSRSDYLTIATTRPETLFGDVAIAVHPKDDRYSKYVGMMAIVPMTYGRHIPIISDRHVDKDFGTGVLKISPGHDHNDYLLARKLGLPILNIMNKDGTLNKVAGFGLDRFEARKKLWAELEETGLAVKQEAHTLRVPRSQRGGEVTVNYFFGDLLSLSLSLSPLPPFFSPRL
;
A
#
# COMPACT_ATOMS: atom_id res chain seq x y z
N MET A 1 -52.68 30.03 -5.07
CA MET A 1 -53.09 31.24 -5.81
C MET A 1 -51.94 32.24 -5.69
N LEU A 2 -51.37 32.60 -6.85
CA LEU A 2 -50.70 33.86 -7.28
C LEU A 2 -49.90 34.72 -6.26
N GLN A 3 -48.74 35.34 -6.55
CA GLN A 3 -47.89 35.46 -7.75
C GLN A 3 -46.55 36.17 -7.38
N THR A 4 -45.42 35.63 -7.87
CA THR A 4 -44.24 36.28 -8.51
C THR A 4 -43.57 37.58 -8.02
N ALA A 5 -42.24 37.52 -7.82
CA ALA A 5 -41.18 38.12 -8.68
C ALA A 5 -39.77 37.71 -8.15
N LEU A 6 -38.98 36.89 -8.88
CA LEU A 6 -37.84 37.24 -9.77
C LEU A 6 -36.63 37.85 -9.04
N SER A 7 -35.35 37.45 -9.20
CA SER A 7 -34.68 36.66 -10.24
C SER A 7 -33.35 36.06 -9.74
N ALA A 8 -32.86 35.04 -10.46
CA ALA A 8 -31.64 34.29 -10.24
C ALA A 8 -30.38 34.88 -10.92
N ALA A 9 -29.20 34.67 -10.30
CA ALA A 9 -27.87 34.25 -10.82
C ALA A 9 -27.26 34.98 -12.07
N PRO A 10 -26.07 34.60 -12.60
CA PRO A 10 -24.78 34.17 -12.04
C PRO A 10 -23.58 35.00 -12.57
N THR A 11 -22.41 34.86 -11.95
CA THR A 11 -21.15 35.44 -12.44
C THR A 11 -20.53 34.54 -13.52
N THR A 12 -20.46 35.02 -14.77
CA THR A 12 -19.66 34.42 -15.86
C THR A 12 -18.70 35.46 -16.43
N LEU A 13 -17.48 35.00 -16.69
CA LEU A 13 -16.43 35.60 -17.53
C LEU A 13 -16.96 36.42 -18.72
N LEU A 14 -16.31 37.56 -19.00
CA LEU A 14 -16.16 38.06 -20.37
C LEU A 14 -14.88 38.88 -20.55
N PHE A 15 -14.24 38.58 -21.68
CA PHE A 15 -13.10 39.22 -22.32
C PHE A 15 -13.34 40.69 -22.71
N ALA A 16 -12.25 41.46 -22.85
CA ALA A 16 -12.14 42.52 -23.86
C ALA A 16 -10.66 42.77 -24.25
N PRO A 17 -10.38 43.30 -25.47
CA PRO A 17 -9.20 42.97 -26.28
C PRO A 17 -8.22 44.14 -26.50
N CYS A 18 -7.00 43.87 -26.95
CA CYS A 18 -6.27 44.83 -27.81
C CYS A 18 -5.17 44.14 -28.62
N GLY A 19 -5.19 44.37 -29.94
CA GLY A 19 -4.32 43.76 -30.92
C GLY A 19 -3.09 44.57 -31.30
N ASN A 20 -2.18 43.86 -31.96
CA ASN A 20 -1.20 44.28 -32.96
C ASN A 20 -0.29 45.49 -32.69
N LYS A 21 1.02 45.18 -32.54
CA LYS A 21 2.11 45.83 -33.30
C LYS A 21 3.34 44.92 -33.32
N LEU A 22 3.57 44.29 -34.48
CA LEU A 22 4.85 43.73 -34.91
C LEU A 22 5.73 44.85 -35.46
N SER A 23 7.04 44.82 -35.23
CA SER A 23 8.07 45.17 -36.23
C SER A 23 9.52 44.89 -35.73
N PRO A 24 10.49 44.72 -36.66
CA PRO A 24 11.65 43.83 -36.52
C PRO A 24 13.03 44.55 -36.60
N VAL A 25 14.11 43.90 -36.13
CA VAL A 25 15.52 44.27 -36.42
C VAL A 25 16.35 42.98 -36.45
N LEU A 26 16.60 42.40 -37.64
CA LEU A 26 17.78 42.55 -38.51
C LEU A 26 19.05 41.80 -38.06
N PHE A 27 19.25 40.67 -38.75
CA PHE A 27 20.49 40.19 -39.37
C PHE A 27 21.83 40.70 -38.82
N SER A 28 22.63 39.79 -38.27
CA SER A 28 24.10 39.86 -38.42
C SER A 28 24.62 38.57 -39.06
N GLN A 29 25.24 38.74 -40.22
CA GLN A 29 26.01 37.71 -40.90
C GLN A 29 27.29 37.44 -40.09
N ARG A 30 27.49 36.19 -39.66
CA ARG A 30 28.84 35.67 -39.42
C ARG A 30 29.05 34.41 -40.25
N ARG A 31 29.75 34.61 -41.37
CA ARG A 31 30.44 33.56 -42.12
C ARG A 31 31.33 32.77 -41.14
N ARG A 32 31.09 31.47 -41.02
CA ARG A 32 32.11 30.52 -40.55
C ARG A 32 32.54 29.68 -41.75
N SER A 33 33.83 29.80 -42.04
CA SER A 33 34.61 29.06 -43.01
C SER A 33 34.44 27.55 -42.84
N LEU A 34 34.13 26.85 -43.93
CA LEU A 34 34.25 25.40 -44.04
C LEU A 34 35.73 25.01 -43.89
N ALA A 35 36.05 24.29 -42.82
CA ALA A 35 37.26 23.50 -42.75
C ALA A 35 37.01 22.16 -43.47
N LEU A 36 37.87 21.88 -44.44
CA LEU A 36 37.94 20.66 -45.23
C LEU A 36 38.23 19.45 -44.33
N LEU A 37 37.36 18.44 -44.40
CA LEU A 37 37.66 17.08 -43.95
C LEU A 37 37.69 16.14 -45.17
N PRO A 38 38.54 15.10 -45.16
CA PRO A 38 39.02 14.45 -46.36
C PRO A 38 37.96 13.57 -47.04
N ARG A 39 37.97 13.65 -48.37
CA ARG A 39 37.20 12.81 -49.31
C ARG A 39 37.44 11.33 -49.02
N TRP A 40 36.39 10.64 -48.58
CA TRP A 40 36.29 9.19 -48.78
C TRP A 40 35.74 8.92 -50.17
N HIS A 41 36.53 8.24 -51.00
CA HIS A 41 36.15 7.78 -52.33
C HIS A 41 35.01 6.77 -52.23
N PHE A 42 33.77 7.19 -52.52
CA PHE A 42 32.71 6.27 -52.87
C PHE A 42 32.89 5.84 -54.33
N ASN A 43 33.32 4.59 -54.52
CA ASN A 43 33.21 3.88 -55.79
C ASN A 43 31.75 3.98 -56.28
N ARG A 44 31.54 4.59 -57.45
CA ARG A 44 30.27 4.55 -58.17
C ARG A 44 30.00 3.12 -58.61
N THR A 45 29.34 2.34 -57.76
CA THR A 45 28.67 1.11 -58.19
C THR A 45 27.27 1.47 -58.67
N ARG A 46 26.92 0.98 -59.86
CA ARG A 46 25.61 1.15 -60.50
C ARG A 46 24.49 0.78 -59.50
N PRO A 47 23.33 1.48 -59.50
CA PRO A 47 22.23 1.09 -58.64
C PRO A 47 21.84 -0.35 -58.99
N ARG A 48 22.00 -1.27 -58.04
CA ARG A 48 21.41 -2.61 -58.15
C ARG A 48 19.89 -2.42 -58.26
N PRO A 49 19.21 -3.17 -59.14
CA PRO A 49 17.75 -3.09 -59.22
C PRO A 49 17.18 -3.37 -57.83
N LYS A 50 16.26 -2.52 -57.36
CA LYS A 50 15.50 -2.78 -56.14
C LYS A 50 14.99 -4.22 -56.24
N PRO A 51 15.21 -5.09 -55.23
CA PRO A 51 14.57 -6.39 -55.25
C PRO A 51 13.07 -6.11 -55.33
N LYS A 52 12.41 -6.63 -56.36
CA LYS A 52 10.95 -6.69 -56.39
C LYS A 52 10.53 -7.28 -55.04
N PRO A 53 9.51 -6.74 -54.36
CA PRO A 53 9.02 -7.36 -53.14
C PRO A 53 8.79 -8.82 -53.48
N LYS A 54 9.57 -9.71 -52.86
CA LYS A 54 9.24 -11.12 -52.92
C LYS A 54 7.80 -11.17 -52.42
N PRO A 55 6.86 -11.80 -53.13
CA PRO A 55 5.60 -12.12 -52.49
C PRO A 55 6.02 -12.83 -51.19
N PHE A 56 5.49 -12.38 -50.06
CA PHE A 56 5.56 -13.16 -48.85
C PHE A 56 5.02 -14.54 -49.25
N SER A 57 5.91 -15.48 -49.52
CA SER A 57 5.57 -16.89 -49.53
C SER A 57 5.24 -17.14 -48.08
N ALA A 58 3.96 -17.00 -47.74
CA ALA A 58 3.39 -17.58 -46.56
C ALA A 58 3.96 -18.99 -46.50
N VAL A 59 4.79 -19.25 -45.49
CA VAL A 59 5.10 -20.63 -45.14
C VAL A 59 3.74 -21.23 -44.87
N ALA A 60 3.40 -22.18 -45.72
CA ALA A 60 2.14 -22.85 -45.82
C ALA A 60 1.74 -23.29 -44.40
N ALA A 61 0.72 -22.62 -43.86
CA ALA A 61 -0.15 -23.00 -42.74
C ALA A 61 -0.86 -24.31 -42.97
N THR A 62 -0.11 -25.33 -43.34
CA THR A 62 -0.43 -26.72 -43.11
C THR A 62 -1.83 -27.22 -43.35
N GLU A 63 -2.31 -27.38 -44.56
CA GLU A 63 -1.71 -26.91 -45.81
C GLU A 63 -1.43 -25.42 -45.83
N ASN A 64 -2.51 -24.68 -45.58
CA ASN A 64 -2.66 -23.25 -45.69
C ASN A 64 -3.94 -22.88 -44.90
N GLY A 65 -3.92 -22.28 -43.71
CA GLY A 65 -3.45 -20.93 -43.48
C GLY A 65 -4.43 -19.84 -43.97
N VAL A 66 -5.52 -20.20 -44.67
CA VAL A 66 -6.47 -19.24 -45.25
C VAL A 66 -7.84 -19.38 -44.59
N PHE A 67 -8.33 -18.29 -44.01
CA PHE A 67 -9.71 -18.19 -43.50
C PHE A 67 -10.67 -18.18 -44.69
N SER A 68 -11.10 -19.36 -45.14
CA SER A 68 -12.27 -19.48 -46.02
C SER A 68 -13.52 -19.31 -45.16
N SER A 69 -14.37 -18.34 -45.50
CA SER A 69 -15.69 -18.22 -44.86
C SER A 69 -16.40 -19.57 -45.01
N PRO A 70 -16.79 -20.24 -43.90
CA PRO A 70 -17.69 -21.38 -43.98
C PRO A 70 -18.98 -20.94 -44.71
N GLU A 71 -19.72 -21.89 -45.30
CA GLU A 71 -21.14 -21.65 -45.58
C GLU A 71 -21.77 -20.98 -44.35
N MET A 72 -22.51 -19.89 -44.56
CA MET A 72 -23.04 -19.09 -43.46
C MET A 72 -23.95 -19.95 -42.60
N ALA A 73 -23.43 -20.42 -41.46
CA ALA A 73 -24.20 -21.13 -40.46
C ALA A 73 -25.34 -20.22 -39.98
N LYS A 74 -26.51 -20.81 -39.67
CA LYS A 74 -27.69 -20.06 -39.19
C LYS A 74 -27.45 -19.38 -37.83
N SER A 75 -26.48 -19.86 -37.06
CA SER A 75 -26.09 -19.32 -35.76
C SER A 75 -24.57 -19.22 -35.66
N PHE A 76 -24.07 -18.22 -34.94
CA PHE A 76 -22.65 -18.07 -34.65
C PHE A 76 -22.19 -19.14 -33.65
N ASP A 77 -21.09 -19.81 -33.94
CA ASP A 77 -20.46 -20.79 -33.06
C ASP A 77 -19.28 -20.16 -32.31
N PHE A 78 -19.50 -19.89 -31.02
CA PHE A 78 -18.50 -19.30 -30.12
C PHE A 78 -17.28 -20.21 -29.88
N THR A 79 -17.34 -21.50 -30.19
CA THR A 79 -16.17 -22.38 -30.05
C THR A 79 -15.04 -22.00 -31.02
N SER A 80 -15.37 -21.29 -32.11
CA SER A 80 -14.41 -20.83 -33.11
C SER A 80 -13.47 -19.70 -32.64
N GLU A 81 -13.79 -19.01 -31.53
CA GLU A 81 -13.03 -17.88 -31.01
C GLU A 81 -11.58 -18.25 -30.64
N GLU A 82 -11.38 -19.43 -30.06
CA GLU A 82 -10.06 -19.91 -29.65
C GLU A 82 -9.11 -20.04 -30.85
N ARG A 83 -9.64 -20.61 -31.94
CA ARG A 83 -8.89 -20.78 -33.19
C ARG A 83 -8.49 -19.43 -33.77
N ILE A 84 -9.38 -18.44 -33.72
CA ILE A 84 -9.11 -17.08 -34.22
C ILE A 84 -8.02 -16.42 -33.38
N TYR A 85 -8.11 -16.54 -32.06
CA TYR A 85 -7.14 -15.96 -31.14
C TYR A 85 -5.74 -16.55 -31.33
N ASN A 86 -5.64 -17.88 -31.37
CA ASN A 86 -4.40 -18.60 -31.60
C ASN A 86 -3.76 -18.20 -32.94
N TRP A 87 -4.59 -17.97 -33.97
CA TRP A 87 -4.10 -17.44 -35.24
C TRP A 87 -3.51 -16.04 -35.06
N TRP A 88 -4.23 -15.07 -34.48
CA TRP A 88 -3.72 -13.70 -34.27
C TRP A 88 -2.40 -13.67 -33.51
N GLU A 89 -2.29 -14.47 -32.46
CA GLU A 89 -1.08 -14.57 -31.67
C GLU A 89 0.08 -15.16 -32.48
N SER A 90 -0.15 -16.25 -33.21
CA SER A 90 0.88 -16.89 -34.05
C SER A 90 1.44 -15.95 -35.13
N GLN A 91 0.62 -15.01 -35.61
CA GLN A 91 1.02 -13.99 -36.58
C GLN A 91 1.74 -12.79 -35.93
N GLY A 92 1.82 -12.74 -34.60
CA GLY A 92 2.46 -11.65 -33.86
C GLY A 92 1.71 -10.32 -33.95
N TYR A 93 0.40 -10.32 -34.27
CA TYR A 93 -0.39 -9.10 -34.47
C TYR A 93 -0.52 -8.20 -33.24
N PHE A 94 -0.24 -8.74 -32.05
CA PHE A 94 -0.32 -7.99 -30.81
C PHE A 94 0.92 -7.12 -30.56
N ARG A 95 2.04 -7.40 -31.25
CA ARG A 95 3.29 -6.64 -31.10
C ARG A 95 3.16 -5.24 -31.70
N PRO A 96 3.82 -4.24 -31.10
CA PRO A 96 3.85 -2.89 -31.67
C PRO A 96 4.60 -2.89 -33.01
N ASN A 97 3.98 -2.31 -34.04
CA ASN A 97 4.63 -2.04 -35.33
C ASN A 97 5.15 -0.59 -35.35
N PHE A 98 6.45 -0.42 -35.57
CA PHE A 98 7.15 0.88 -35.57
C PHE A 98 7.33 1.50 -36.96
N ASP A 99 6.92 0.81 -38.04
CA ASP A 99 7.16 1.21 -39.43
C ASP A 99 6.51 2.56 -39.80
N ARG A 100 5.51 3.00 -39.02
CA ARG A 100 4.70 4.20 -39.33
C ARG A 100 5.09 5.46 -38.54
N GLY A 101 6.20 5.47 -37.82
CA GLY A 101 6.84 6.69 -37.30
C GLY A 101 5.97 7.61 -36.43
N SER A 102 4.91 7.09 -35.81
CA SER A 102 3.98 7.87 -34.99
C SER A 102 4.23 7.69 -33.49
N VAL A 103 3.67 8.59 -32.67
CA VAL A 103 3.79 8.54 -31.20
C VAL A 103 3.17 7.25 -30.68
N PRO A 104 3.92 6.42 -29.91
CA PRO A 104 3.41 5.16 -29.41
C PRO A 104 2.22 5.37 -28.46
N PHE A 105 1.37 4.36 -28.37
CA PHE A 105 0.34 4.26 -27.35
C PHE A 105 0.69 3.06 -26.46
N VAL A 106 0.86 3.30 -25.16
CA VAL A 106 1.33 2.27 -24.23
C VAL A 106 0.37 2.18 -23.05
N ILE A 107 -0.05 0.96 -22.73
CA ILE A 107 -0.77 0.63 -21.51
C ILE A 107 0.05 -0.44 -20.78
N SER A 108 0.32 -0.22 -19.48
CA SER A 108 0.76 -1.29 -18.59
C SER A 108 -0.49 -1.95 -18.02
N MET A 109 -0.68 -3.23 -18.27
CA MET A 109 -1.77 -3.98 -17.65
C MET A 109 -1.57 -3.94 -16.13
N PRO A 110 -2.59 -3.59 -15.33
CA PRO A 110 -2.56 -3.78 -13.89
C PRO A 110 -2.37 -5.28 -13.62
N PRO A 111 -1.22 -5.70 -13.09
CA PRO A 111 -0.90 -7.12 -13.02
C PRO A 111 -1.84 -7.81 -12.01
N PRO A 112 -2.66 -8.81 -12.41
CA PRO A 112 -3.46 -9.56 -11.46
C PRO A 112 -2.58 -10.32 -10.47
N ASN A 113 -3.06 -10.39 -9.23
CA ASN A 113 -2.41 -11.14 -8.15
C ASN A 113 -2.48 -12.64 -8.41
N VAL A 114 -1.39 -13.37 -8.16
CA VAL A 114 -1.35 -14.84 -8.28
C VAL A 114 -1.99 -15.52 -7.06
N THR A 115 -3.26 -15.17 -6.78
CA THR A 115 -4.04 -15.62 -5.62
C THR A 115 -5.19 -16.55 -6.00
N GLY A 116 -5.33 -16.91 -7.28
CA GLY A 116 -6.39 -17.78 -7.78
C GLY A 116 -6.87 -17.37 -9.17
N SER A 117 -8.14 -17.66 -9.47
CA SER A 117 -8.77 -17.34 -10.76
C SER A 117 -9.27 -15.90 -10.84
N LEU A 118 -9.35 -15.37 -12.07
CA LEU A 118 -9.95 -14.07 -12.35
C LEU A 118 -11.48 -14.08 -12.10
N HIS A 119 -12.00 -12.89 -11.82
CA HIS A 119 -13.43 -12.60 -11.59
C HIS A 119 -13.93 -11.47 -12.50
N MET A 120 -15.23 -11.17 -12.49
CA MET A 120 -15.86 -10.21 -13.43
C MET A 120 -15.22 -8.81 -13.41
N GLY A 121 -14.77 -8.32 -12.26
CA GLY A 121 -13.98 -7.08 -12.19
C GLY A 121 -12.75 -7.08 -13.10
N HIS A 122 -11.99 -8.18 -13.17
CA HIS A 122 -10.85 -8.29 -14.09
C HIS A 122 -11.29 -8.27 -15.56
N ALA A 123 -12.39 -8.95 -15.89
CA ALA A 123 -12.93 -8.96 -17.24
C ALA A 123 -13.32 -7.54 -17.70
N MET A 124 -13.87 -6.72 -16.81
CA MET A 124 -14.18 -5.31 -17.08
C MET A 124 -12.93 -4.51 -17.43
N PHE A 125 -11.87 -4.57 -16.61
CA PHE A 125 -10.63 -3.83 -16.87
C PHE A 125 -9.93 -4.30 -18.16
N VAL A 126 -9.81 -5.62 -18.36
CA VAL A 126 -9.24 -6.21 -19.58
C VAL A 126 -10.00 -5.73 -20.82
N THR A 127 -11.34 -5.70 -20.77
CA THR A 127 -12.17 -5.25 -21.89
C THR A 127 -11.91 -3.78 -22.24
N LEU A 128 -11.87 -2.91 -21.23
CA LEU A 128 -11.66 -1.47 -21.45
C LEU A 128 -10.27 -1.19 -22.04
N GLU A 129 -9.23 -1.82 -21.50
CA GLU A 129 -7.86 -1.70 -22.00
C GLU A 129 -7.74 -2.24 -23.43
N ASP A 130 -8.32 -3.41 -23.72
CA ASP A 130 -8.26 -4.01 -25.04
C ASP A 130 -8.96 -3.15 -26.11
N ILE A 131 -10.10 -2.52 -25.79
CA ILE A 131 -10.77 -1.58 -26.69
C ILE A 131 -9.84 -0.42 -27.07
N MET A 132 -9.18 0.19 -26.08
CA MET A 132 -8.25 1.30 -26.31
C MET A 132 -7.05 0.85 -27.16
N VAL A 133 -6.49 -0.32 -26.84
CA VAL A 133 -5.36 -0.92 -27.54
C VAL A 133 -5.71 -1.20 -29.00
N ARG A 134 -6.84 -1.84 -29.28
CA ARG A 134 -7.31 -2.11 -30.64
C ARG A 134 -7.56 -0.82 -31.40
N TYR A 135 -8.25 0.14 -30.81
CA TYR A 135 -8.54 1.43 -31.44
C TYR A 135 -7.26 2.15 -31.88
N HIS A 136 -6.25 2.24 -31.00
CA HIS A 136 -5.00 2.90 -31.32
C HIS A 136 -4.15 2.12 -32.33
N ARG A 137 -4.14 0.78 -32.25
CA ARG A 137 -3.49 -0.07 -33.24
C ARG A 137 -4.12 0.10 -34.62
N MET A 138 -5.45 0.15 -34.71
CA MET A 138 -6.20 0.40 -35.96
C MET A 138 -5.97 1.80 -36.52
N LYS A 139 -5.70 2.80 -35.67
CA LYS A 139 -5.25 4.13 -36.11
C LYS A 139 -3.80 4.15 -36.63
N GLY A 140 -3.10 3.02 -36.64
CA GLY A 140 -1.73 2.90 -37.13
C GLY A 140 -0.68 3.43 -36.15
N ARG A 141 -1.02 3.59 -34.86
CA ARG A 141 -0.04 3.92 -33.82
C ARG A 141 0.69 2.66 -33.36
N PRO A 142 2.03 2.69 -33.16
CA PRO A 142 2.74 1.64 -32.45
C PRO A 142 2.10 1.46 -31.07
N THR A 143 1.42 0.34 -30.86
CA THR A 143 0.60 0.14 -29.66
C THR A 143 1.13 -1.04 -28.87
N LEU A 144 1.52 -0.78 -27.62
CA LEU A 144 2.00 -1.79 -26.67
C LEU A 144 1.03 -1.87 -25.50
N TRP A 145 0.50 -3.06 -25.27
CA TRP A 145 -0.16 -3.40 -24.02
C TRP A 145 0.70 -4.47 -23.34
N LEU A 146 1.35 -4.08 -22.25
CA LEU A 146 2.33 -4.90 -21.55
C LEU A 146 1.61 -5.78 -20.52
N PRO A 147 1.57 -7.11 -20.71
CA PRO A 147 0.97 -8.02 -19.73
C PRO A 147 1.95 -8.34 -18.60
N GLY A 148 1.41 -8.74 -17.45
CA GLY A 148 2.19 -9.28 -16.36
C GLY A 148 1.33 -9.74 -15.20
N THR A 149 1.96 -10.37 -14.21
CA THR A 149 1.29 -10.89 -12.99
C THR A 149 2.05 -10.44 -11.74
N ASP A 150 1.32 -10.26 -10.64
CA ASP A 150 1.88 -9.80 -9.36
C ASP A 150 1.97 -10.94 -8.34
N HIS A 151 3.15 -11.12 -7.77
CA HIS A 151 3.42 -12.03 -6.65
C HIS A 151 2.59 -11.72 -5.39
N ALA A 152 2.05 -10.51 -5.25
CA ALA A 152 1.12 -10.08 -4.20
C ALA A 152 1.56 -10.27 -2.73
N GLY A 153 2.83 -10.61 -2.51
CA GLY A 153 3.47 -10.81 -1.20
C GLY A 153 2.60 -11.60 -0.22
N ILE A 154 2.11 -10.90 0.81
CA ILE A 154 1.28 -11.46 1.89
C ILE A 154 0.02 -12.17 1.38
N ALA A 155 -0.58 -11.73 0.27
CA ALA A 155 -1.82 -12.34 -0.22
C ALA A 155 -1.56 -13.74 -0.78
N THR A 156 -0.50 -13.90 -1.58
CA THR A 156 -0.09 -15.22 -2.05
C THR A 156 0.37 -16.09 -0.89
N GLN A 157 1.11 -15.53 0.08
CA GLN A 157 1.50 -16.26 1.28
C GLN A 157 0.27 -16.82 2.03
N LEU A 158 -0.74 -16.00 2.28
CA LEU A 158 -1.98 -16.39 2.94
C LEU A 158 -2.74 -17.50 2.21
N VAL A 159 -2.81 -17.42 0.88
CA VAL A 159 -3.51 -18.42 0.09
C VAL A 159 -2.75 -19.75 0.10
N VAL A 160 -1.42 -19.70 -0.02
CA VAL A 160 -0.56 -20.90 0.08
C VAL A 160 -0.63 -21.50 1.49
N GLU A 161 -0.62 -20.69 2.54
CA GLU A 161 -0.79 -21.17 3.92
C GLU A 161 -2.15 -21.85 4.12
N ARG A 162 -3.25 -21.32 3.58
CA ARG A 162 -4.57 -21.96 3.64
C ARG A 162 -4.60 -23.29 2.87
N MET A 163 -3.95 -23.35 1.72
CA MET A 163 -3.80 -24.59 0.94
C MET A 163 -3.04 -25.64 1.75
N LEU A 164 -1.85 -25.29 2.28
CA LEU A 164 -1.05 -26.18 3.12
C LEU A 164 -1.83 -26.65 4.36
N ALA A 165 -2.57 -25.75 5.01
CA ALA A 165 -3.41 -26.10 6.14
C ALA A 165 -4.53 -27.10 5.76
N SER A 166 -5.09 -27.01 4.56
CA SER A 166 -6.07 -27.99 4.06
C SER A 166 -5.47 -29.37 3.79
N GLU A 167 -4.15 -29.43 3.58
CA GLU A 167 -3.35 -30.66 3.46
C GLU A 167 -2.79 -31.13 4.82
N GLY A 168 -3.12 -30.42 5.91
CA GLY A 168 -2.67 -30.73 7.27
C GLY A 168 -1.26 -30.24 7.61
N ILE A 169 -0.63 -29.44 6.74
CA ILE A 169 0.73 -28.93 6.91
C ILE A 169 0.67 -27.52 7.52
N LYS A 170 1.41 -27.29 8.62
CA LYS A 170 1.51 -25.95 9.22
C LYS A 170 2.75 -25.23 8.73
N ARG A 171 2.63 -23.93 8.41
CA ARG A 171 3.76 -23.09 8.00
C ARG A 171 4.91 -23.11 9.01
N ALA A 172 4.60 -23.13 10.30
CA ALA A 172 5.60 -23.11 11.37
C ALA A 172 6.50 -24.37 11.39
N GLU A 173 6.08 -25.43 10.71
CA GLU A 173 6.82 -26.69 10.59
C GLU A 173 7.73 -26.70 9.35
N LEU A 174 7.59 -25.71 8.46
CA LEU A 174 8.36 -25.59 7.22
C LEU A 174 9.55 -24.64 7.40
N SER A 175 10.67 -24.99 6.78
CA SER A 175 11.76 -24.04 6.55
C SER A 175 11.37 -22.98 5.52
N ARG A 176 12.13 -21.87 5.48
CA ARG A 176 11.93 -20.81 4.48
C ARG A 176 12.02 -21.34 3.06
N ASP A 177 12.99 -22.21 2.78
CA ASP A 177 13.24 -22.72 1.43
C ASP A 177 12.12 -23.66 0.98
N GLU A 178 11.63 -24.53 1.88
CA GLU A 178 10.47 -25.39 1.62
C GLU A 178 9.22 -24.58 1.36
N PHE A 179 8.93 -23.59 2.22
CA PHE A 179 7.77 -22.73 2.02
C PHE A 179 7.87 -21.95 0.69
N THR A 180 9.04 -21.41 0.37
CA THR A 180 9.28 -20.69 -0.88
C THR A 180 9.03 -21.59 -2.10
N LYS A 181 9.42 -22.87 -2.02
CA LYS A 181 9.14 -23.85 -3.07
C LYS A 181 7.64 -24.01 -3.31
N HIS A 182 6.84 -24.15 -2.26
CA HIS A 182 5.38 -24.24 -2.38
C HIS A 182 4.76 -22.97 -3.00
N VAL A 183 5.30 -21.79 -2.69
CA VAL A 183 4.86 -20.53 -3.32
C VAL A 183 5.15 -20.52 -4.82
N TRP A 184 6.31 -21.02 -5.27
CA TRP A 184 6.62 -21.15 -6.70
C TRP A 184 5.76 -22.20 -7.39
N GLU A 185 5.52 -23.35 -6.76
CA GLU A 185 4.61 -24.39 -7.27
C GLU A 185 3.18 -23.85 -7.45
N TRP A 186 2.70 -23.06 -6.47
CA TRP A 186 1.44 -22.34 -6.57
C TRP A 186 1.43 -21.37 -7.77
N LYS A 187 2.50 -20.57 -7.94
CA LYS A 187 2.61 -19.65 -9.07
C LYS A 187 2.57 -20.36 -10.42
N GLU A 188 3.24 -21.49 -10.56
CA GLU A 188 3.21 -22.26 -11.83
C GLU A 188 1.81 -22.81 -12.13
N LYS A 189 1.11 -23.31 -11.12
CA LYS A 189 -0.25 -23.85 -11.27
C LYS A 189 -1.29 -22.78 -11.60
N TYR A 190 -1.27 -21.66 -10.88
CA TYR A 190 -2.32 -20.63 -10.98
C TYR A 190 -1.97 -19.48 -11.92
N GLY A 191 -0.68 -19.15 -12.09
CA GLY A 191 -0.22 -18.16 -13.06
C GLY A 191 -0.66 -18.50 -14.48
N GLY A 192 -0.50 -19.78 -14.89
CA GLY A 192 -0.99 -20.26 -16.18
C GLY A 192 -2.52 -20.13 -16.34
N THR A 193 -3.29 -20.30 -15.26
CA THR A 193 -4.74 -20.16 -15.28
C THR A 193 -5.15 -18.72 -15.58
N ILE A 194 -4.51 -17.74 -14.91
CA ILE A 194 -4.77 -16.31 -15.12
C ILE A 194 -4.49 -15.93 -16.56
N THR A 195 -3.30 -16.28 -17.07
CA THR A 195 -2.90 -16.00 -18.45
C THR A 195 -3.88 -16.62 -19.45
N ASN A 196 -4.30 -17.87 -19.25
CA ASN A 196 -5.30 -18.53 -20.09
C ASN A 196 -6.67 -17.82 -20.06
N GLN A 197 -7.11 -17.34 -18.90
CA GLN A 197 -8.37 -16.60 -18.79
C GLN A 197 -8.32 -15.27 -19.54
N ILE A 198 -7.22 -14.51 -19.44
CA ILE A 198 -7.03 -13.25 -20.17
C ILE A 198 -6.98 -13.50 -21.68
N ARG A 199 -6.29 -14.56 -22.12
CA ARG A 199 -6.27 -15.01 -23.52
C ARG A 199 -7.67 -15.38 -24.01
N ARG A 200 -8.44 -16.10 -23.19
CA ARG A 200 -9.81 -16.50 -23.52
C ARG A 200 -10.77 -15.31 -23.64
N LEU A 201 -10.54 -14.23 -22.89
CA LEU A 201 -11.25 -12.96 -23.06
C LEU A 201 -10.89 -12.23 -24.37
N GLY A 202 -9.89 -12.72 -25.11
CA GLY A 202 -9.47 -12.16 -26.38
C GLY A 202 -8.45 -11.03 -26.25
N ALA A 203 -7.82 -10.83 -25.10
CA ALA A 203 -6.90 -9.72 -24.87
C ALA A 203 -5.76 -9.66 -25.91
N SER A 204 -5.59 -8.51 -26.57
CA SER A 204 -4.59 -8.31 -27.63
C SER A 204 -3.26 -7.72 -27.11
N CYS A 205 -2.82 -8.15 -25.93
CA CYS A 205 -1.55 -7.74 -25.31
C CYS A 205 -0.34 -8.48 -25.89
N ASP A 206 0.85 -7.90 -25.71
CA ASP A 206 2.10 -8.48 -26.20
C ASP A 206 2.63 -9.54 -25.20
N TRP A 207 2.13 -10.77 -25.33
CA TRP A 207 2.56 -11.90 -24.50
C TRP A 207 4.05 -12.22 -24.56
N THR A 208 4.76 -11.74 -25.60
CA THR A 208 6.21 -11.96 -25.69
C THR A 208 7.01 -11.07 -24.73
N ARG A 209 6.31 -10.18 -24.03
CA ARG A 209 6.82 -9.30 -22.98
C ARG A 209 6.09 -9.51 -21.65
N GLU A 210 5.48 -10.67 -21.45
CA GLU A 210 4.88 -11.01 -20.17
C GLU A 210 5.96 -11.06 -19.08
N HIS A 211 5.69 -10.39 -17.96
CA HIS A 211 6.59 -10.35 -16.81
C HIS A 211 5.87 -10.71 -15.52
N PHE A 212 6.62 -11.32 -14.60
CA PHE A 212 6.22 -11.55 -13.23
C PHE A 212 7.04 -10.66 -12.31
N THR A 213 6.43 -10.09 -11.27
CA THR A 213 7.09 -9.10 -10.39
C THR A 213 8.37 -9.60 -9.70
N LEU A 214 8.55 -10.92 -9.55
CA LEU A 214 9.78 -11.52 -9.01
C LEU A 214 10.78 -11.97 -10.09
N ASP A 215 10.51 -11.67 -11.37
CA ASP A 215 11.51 -11.86 -12.42
C ASP A 215 12.78 -11.08 -12.11
N GLU A 216 13.92 -11.60 -12.54
CA GLU A 216 15.22 -11.02 -12.24
C GLU A 216 15.32 -9.55 -12.68
N GLN A 217 14.79 -9.22 -13.86
CA GLN A 217 14.81 -7.86 -14.39
C GLN A 217 14.01 -6.88 -13.52
N LEU A 218 12.80 -7.26 -13.09
CA LEU A 218 11.95 -6.40 -12.27
C LEU A 218 12.48 -6.31 -10.84
N SER A 219 13.02 -7.40 -10.30
CA SER A 219 13.71 -7.42 -9.00
C SER A 219 14.90 -6.47 -8.98
N ARG A 220 15.72 -6.46 -10.05
CA ARG A 220 16.82 -5.48 -10.21
C ARG A 220 16.31 -4.04 -10.27
N ALA A 221 15.18 -3.79 -10.93
CA ALA A 221 14.59 -2.46 -10.97
C ALA A 221 14.13 -1.96 -9.60
N VAL A 222 13.59 -2.85 -8.76
CA VAL A 222 13.23 -2.53 -7.36
C VAL A 222 14.49 -2.23 -6.52
N ILE A 223 15.56 -3.03 -6.68
CA ILE A 223 16.84 -2.79 -6.00
C ILE A 223 17.42 -1.42 -6.41
N GLU A 224 17.45 -1.12 -7.70
CA GLU A 224 17.92 0.18 -8.21
C GLU A 224 17.07 1.35 -7.65
N ALA A 225 15.75 1.19 -7.63
CA ALA A 225 14.86 2.20 -7.05
C ALA A 225 15.13 2.41 -5.56
N PHE A 226 15.31 1.33 -4.80
CA PHE A 226 15.67 1.38 -3.39
C PHE A 226 17.00 2.11 -3.18
N VAL A 227 18.06 1.71 -3.88
CA VAL A 227 19.39 2.33 -3.77
C VAL A 227 19.32 3.82 -4.09
N ARG A 228 18.65 4.22 -5.18
CA ARG A 228 18.49 5.64 -5.54
C ARG A 228 17.72 6.44 -4.49
N LEU A 229 16.68 5.86 -3.90
CA LEU A 229 15.89 6.53 -2.86
C LEU A 229 16.69 6.63 -1.55
N HIS A 230 17.52 5.63 -1.24
CA HIS A 230 18.45 5.66 -0.11
C HIS A 230 19.57 6.69 -0.30
N GLU A 231 20.22 6.73 -1.47
CA GLU A 231 21.24 7.73 -1.83
C GLU A 231 20.70 9.17 -1.77
N LYS A 232 19.41 9.35 -2.05
CA LYS A 232 18.70 10.63 -1.89
C LYS A 232 18.33 10.97 -0.45
N GLY A 233 18.60 10.09 0.51
CA GLY A 233 18.22 10.23 1.91
C GLY A 233 16.71 10.13 2.16
N LEU A 234 15.95 9.55 1.22
CA LEU A 234 14.51 9.36 1.36
C LEU A 234 14.16 8.04 2.06
N ILE A 235 15.04 7.04 2.00
CA ILE A 235 14.92 5.82 2.79
C ILE A 235 15.77 5.95 4.04
N TYR A 236 15.18 5.66 5.18
CA TYR A 236 15.85 5.70 6.48
C TYR A 236 15.43 4.54 7.36
N GLN A 237 16.32 4.16 8.27
CA GLN A 237 16.02 3.20 9.33
C GLN A 237 15.72 3.97 10.61
N GLY A 238 14.65 3.59 11.29
CA GLY A 238 14.31 4.17 12.57
C GLY A 238 13.31 3.33 13.33
N SER A 239 13.22 3.63 14.62
CA SER A 239 12.19 3.06 15.46
C SER A 239 10.89 3.82 15.26
N TYR A 240 9.92 3.15 14.66
CA TYR A 240 8.63 3.73 14.34
C TYR A 240 7.52 2.85 14.91
N MET A 241 6.38 3.46 15.16
CA MET A 241 5.22 2.70 15.53
C MET A 241 4.41 2.36 14.30
N VAL A 242 4.09 1.09 14.17
CA VAL A 242 3.37 0.55 13.03
C VAL A 242 2.09 -0.10 13.47
N ASN A 243 1.14 -0.19 12.53
CA ASN A 243 0.09 -1.17 12.64
C ASN A 243 0.72 -2.54 12.43
N TRP A 244 0.59 -3.41 13.42
CA TRP A 244 1.17 -4.73 13.40
C TRP A 244 0.06 -5.76 13.39
N SER A 245 0.19 -6.77 12.52
CA SER A 245 -0.63 -7.97 12.54
C SER A 245 0.02 -9.02 13.45
N PRO A 246 -0.57 -9.34 14.63
CA PRO A 246 -0.02 -10.35 15.52
C PRO A 246 -0.04 -11.76 14.89
N SER A 247 -1.07 -12.06 14.11
CA SER A 247 -1.26 -13.35 13.45
C SER A 247 -0.27 -13.57 12.31
N LEU A 248 -0.08 -12.55 11.45
CA LEU A 248 0.81 -12.65 10.29
C LEU A 248 2.27 -12.30 10.64
N GLN A 249 2.49 -11.74 11.82
CA GLN A 249 3.79 -11.28 12.31
C GLN A 249 4.49 -10.34 11.33
N THR A 250 3.75 -9.36 10.82
CA THR A 250 4.25 -8.34 9.90
C THR A 250 3.63 -6.98 10.18
N ALA A 251 4.38 -5.93 9.81
CA ALA A 251 3.84 -4.58 9.73
C ALA A 251 2.82 -4.50 8.58
N VAL A 252 1.78 -3.72 8.79
CA VAL A 252 0.66 -3.48 7.87
C VAL A 252 0.58 -1.97 7.61
N SER A 253 0.43 -1.57 6.35
CA SER A 253 0.33 -0.15 6.01
C SER A 253 -1.01 0.45 6.46
N ASP A 254 -1.07 1.77 6.66
CA ASP A 254 -2.33 2.46 7.03
C ASP A 254 -3.46 2.21 6.02
N LEU A 255 -3.12 2.03 4.74
CA LEU A 255 -4.08 1.73 3.66
C LEU A 255 -4.64 0.31 3.72
N GLU A 256 -3.96 -0.60 4.43
CA GLU A 256 -4.36 -1.99 4.61
C GLU A 256 -5.09 -2.23 5.96
N VAL A 257 -5.36 -1.16 6.71
CA VAL A 257 -6.14 -1.19 7.96
C VAL A 257 -7.54 -0.67 7.70
N GLU A 258 -8.53 -1.53 7.98
CA GLU A 258 -9.94 -1.19 7.93
C GLU A 258 -10.48 -0.96 9.34
N TYR A 259 -11.48 -0.09 9.48
CA TYR A 259 -12.06 0.23 10.78
C TYR A 259 -13.51 -0.23 10.86
N SER A 260 -13.85 -0.97 11.90
CA SER A 260 -15.22 -1.34 12.27
C SER A 260 -15.64 -0.62 13.54
N GLU A 261 -16.91 -0.24 13.62
CA GLU A 261 -17.53 0.16 14.89
C GLU A 261 -17.99 -1.10 15.63
N GLU A 262 -17.50 -1.29 16.85
CA GLU A 262 -17.81 -2.46 17.68
C GLU A 262 -18.18 -2.02 19.09
N SER A 263 -19.11 -2.74 19.71
CA SER A 263 -19.45 -2.54 21.13
C SER A 263 -18.26 -2.92 22.00
N GLY A 264 -17.81 -1.99 22.84
CA GLY A 264 -16.74 -2.21 23.79
C GLY A 264 -17.03 -1.55 25.14
N THR A 265 -15.95 -1.34 25.90
CA THR A 265 -16.03 -0.90 27.29
C THR A 265 -15.00 0.20 27.54
N LEU A 266 -15.44 1.25 28.22
CA LEU A 266 -14.58 2.28 28.78
C LEU A 266 -14.37 2.00 30.27
N TYR A 267 -13.11 1.84 30.66
CA TYR A 267 -12.68 1.49 32.00
C TYR A 267 -12.16 2.71 32.74
N TYR A 268 -12.56 2.85 34.00
CA TYR A 268 -12.13 3.96 34.85
C TYR A 268 -11.22 3.45 35.97
N ILE A 269 -9.97 3.94 36.01
CA ILE A 269 -8.92 3.40 36.89
C ILE A 269 -8.27 4.52 37.71
N LYS A 270 -8.08 4.30 39.01
CA LYS A 270 -7.40 5.25 39.92
C LYS A 270 -5.88 5.11 39.85
N TYR A 271 -5.19 6.22 39.67
CA TYR A 271 -3.74 6.36 39.81
C TYR A 271 -3.48 7.27 41.01
N ARG A 272 -2.80 6.74 42.03
CA ARG A 272 -2.50 7.52 43.25
C ARG A 272 -1.43 8.56 42.95
N VAL A 273 -1.53 9.73 43.57
CA VAL A 273 -0.49 10.76 43.50
C VAL A 273 0.60 10.41 44.51
N ALA A 274 1.85 10.32 44.06
CA ALA A 274 2.99 10.02 44.92
C ALA A 274 3.25 11.18 45.89
N GLY A 275 3.48 10.84 47.17
CA GLY A 275 3.62 11.83 48.24
C GLY A 275 2.32 12.55 48.64
N GLY A 276 1.20 12.27 47.98
CA GLY A 276 -0.13 12.76 48.35
C GLY A 276 -0.80 11.93 49.45
N SER A 277 -1.97 12.38 49.90
CA SER A 277 -2.83 11.63 50.79
C SER A 277 -3.41 10.38 50.09
N ARG A 278 -3.94 9.42 50.86
CA ARG A 278 -4.62 8.24 50.29
C ARG A 278 -5.82 8.60 49.39
N SER A 279 -6.38 9.80 49.56
CA SER A 279 -7.47 10.34 48.75
C SER A 279 -7.01 11.08 47.50
N ASP A 280 -5.71 11.38 47.36
CA ASP A 280 -5.18 12.05 46.16
C ASP A 280 -4.93 11.02 45.06
N TYR A 281 -5.86 10.95 44.11
CA TYR A 281 -5.74 10.13 42.92
C TYR A 281 -6.30 10.84 41.69
N LEU A 282 -5.80 10.46 40.53
CA LEU A 282 -6.39 10.77 39.24
C LEU A 282 -7.16 9.55 38.75
N THR A 283 -8.36 9.75 38.22
CA THR A 283 -9.10 8.68 37.56
C THR A 283 -8.85 8.80 36.08
N ILE A 284 -8.26 7.79 35.45
CA ILE A 284 -8.11 7.74 33.99
C ILE A 284 -9.34 7.07 33.38
N ALA A 285 -9.66 7.42 32.13
CA ALA A 285 -10.61 6.68 31.30
C ALA A 285 -9.86 6.02 30.12
N THR A 286 -9.99 4.71 29.94
CA THR A 286 -9.29 3.97 28.87
C THR A 286 -10.11 2.80 28.36
N THR A 287 -9.99 2.49 27.07
CA THR A 287 -10.59 1.31 26.44
C THR A 287 -9.65 0.09 26.44
N ARG A 288 -8.38 0.31 26.81
CA ARG A 288 -7.29 -0.67 26.81
C ARG A 288 -6.54 -0.67 28.14
N PRO A 289 -7.15 -1.14 29.24
CA PRO A 289 -6.51 -1.09 30.55
C PRO A 289 -5.23 -1.93 30.61
N GLU A 290 -5.11 -2.99 29.80
CA GLU A 290 -3.89 -3.81 29.71
C GLU A 290 -2.64 -3.02 29.29
N THR A 291 -2.82 -1.86 28.63
CA THR A 291 -1.70 -1.00 28.23
C THR A 291 -1.12 -0.16 29.37
N LEU A 292 -1.72 -0.19 30.57
CA LEU A 292 -1.24 0.59 31.73
C LEU A 292 0.20 0.28 32.13
N PHE A 293 0.64 -0.96 31.90
CA PHE A 293 2.02 -1.37 32.16
C PHE A 293 3.03 -0.64 31.27
N GLY A 294 2.58 -0.13 30.12
CA GLY A 294 3.36 0.67 29.18
C GLY A 294 3.28 2.18 29.42
N ASP A 295 2.55 2.63 30.45
CA ASP A 295 2.38 4.07 30.72
C ASP A 295 3.70 4.72 31.09
N VAL A 296 3.97 5.92 30.59
CA VAL A 296 5.17 6.69 30.95
C VAL A 296 4.87 8.09 31.44
N ALA A 297 3.62 8.54 31.30
CA ALA A 297 3.13 9.79 31.85
C ALA A 297 1.60 9.74 32.00
N ILE A 298 1.05 10.64 32.80
CA ILE A 298 -0.37 10.99 32.79
C ILE A 298 -0.47 12.41 32.26
N ALA A 299 -1.33 12.65 31.27
CA ALA A 299 -1.59 13.97 30.74
C ALA A 299 -2.95 14.50 31.23
N VAL A 300 -2.97 15.77 31.63
CA VAL A 300 -4.18 16.52 31.96
C VAL A 300 -4.24 17.81 31.17
N HIS A 301 -5.44 18.28 30.87
CA HIS A 301 -5.60 19.53 30.12
C HIS A 301 -5.16 20.73 30.99
N PRO A 302 -4.38 21.71 30.45
CA PRO A 302 -3.88 22.86 31.23
C PRO A 302 -4.96 23.73 31.86
N LYS A 303 -6.17 23.75 31.27
CA LYS A 303 -7.34 24.51 31.75
C LYS A 303 -8.34 23.65 32.55
N ASP A 304 -7.92 22.47 33.01
CA ASP A 304 -8.76 21.64 33.87
C ASP A 304 -8.39 21.87 35.34
N ASP A 305 -9.15 22.74 36.00
CA ASP A 305 -8.93 23.15 37.39
C ASP A 305 -9.06 21.98 38.38
N ARG A 306 -9.69 20.86 37.98
CA ARG A 306 -9.82 19.66 38.82
C ARG A 306 -8.47 19.00 39.06
N TYR A 307 -7.57 19.04 38.07
CA TYR A 307 -6.31 18.29 38.08
C TYR A 307 -5.05 19.15 37.90
N SER A 308 -5.18 20.44 37.57
CA SER A 308 -4.06 21.35 37.37
C SER A 308 -3.06 21.38 38.53
N LYS A 309 -3.54 21.23 39.78
CA LYS A 309 -2.72 21.14 41.00
C LYS A 309 -1.75 19.95 41.04
N TYR A 310 -1.98 18.90 40.25
CA TYR A 310 -1.13 17.70 40.23
C TYR A 310 -0.06 17.76 39.13
N VAL A 311 -0.10 18.75 38.24
CA VAL A 311 0.91 18.91 37.19
C VAL A 311 2.29 19.11 37.81
N GLY A 312 3.28 18.35 37.32
CA GLY A 312 4.64 18.33 37.86
C GLY A 312 4.84 17.37 39.03
N MET A 313 3.78 16.79 39.59
CA MET A 313 3.87 15.69 40.54
C MET A 313 4.04 14.35 39.80
N MET A 314 4.20 13.27 40.58
CA MET A 314 4.28 11.90 40.06
C MET A 314 3.01 11.13 40.40
N ALA A 315 2.55 10.30 39.47
CA ALA A 315 1.50 9.31 39.70
C ALA A 315 2.12 7.91 39.84
N ILE A 316 1.50 7.09 40.67
CA ILE A 316 1.88 5.69 40.87
C ILE A 316 1.03 4.83 39.95
N VAL A 317 1.68 4.09 39.06
CA VAL A 317 1.01 3.20 38.11
C VAL A 317 0.45 1.98 38.86
N PRO A 318 -0.85 1.66 38.74
CA PRO A 318 -1.45 0.47 39.34
C PRO A 318 -0.70 -0.81 38.94
N MET A 319 -0.69 -1.81 39.82
CA MET A 319 -0.17 -3.17 39.53
C MET A 319 1.30 -3.26 39.07
N THR A 320 2.12 -2.23 39.28
CA THR A 320 3.52 -2.19 38.82
C THR A 320 4.54 -2.12 39.96
N TYR A 321 4.18 -2.60 41.16
CA TYR A 321 5.04 -2.56 42.35
C TYR A 321 5.58 -1.14 42.67
N GLY A 322 4.78 -0.11 42.41
CA GLY A 322 5.12 1.28 42.77
C GLY A 322 5.90 2.04 41.69
N ARG A 323 5.73 1.73 40.40
CA ARG A 323 6.32 2.53 39.32
C ARG A 323 5.74 3.94 39.30
N HIS A 324 6.61 4.94 39.25
CA HIS A 324 6.24 6.36 39.23
C HIS A 324 6.35 6.92 37.82
N ILE A 325 5.34 7.71 37.41
CA ILE A 325 5.33 8.41 36.12
C ILE A 325 4.94 9.88 36.32
N PRO A 326 5.51 10.82 35.55
CA PRO A 326 5.18 12.23 35.66
C PRO A 326 3.73 12.53 35.26
N ILE A 327 3.13 13.51 35.93
CA ILE A 327 1.88 14.13 35.53
C ILE A 327 2.21 15.39 34.75
N ILE A 328 1.90 15.38 33.46
CA ILE A 328 2.20 16.44 32.51
C ILE A 328 0.93 17.19 32.11
N SER A 329 1.12 18.41 31.61
CA SER A 329 0.03 19.17 31.00
C SER A 329 0.12 19.08 29.47
N ASP A 330 -0.97 18.70 28.82
CA ASP A 330 -1.07 18.73 27.36
C ASP A 330 -2.45 19.18 26.90
N ARG A 331 -2.49 20.06 25.89
CA ARG A 331 -3.71 20.62 25.30
C ARG A 331 -4.46 19.64 24.39
N HIS A 332 -3.84 18.52 24.02
CA HIS A 332 -4.45 17.44 23.26
C HIS A 332 -5.47 16.66 24.10
N VAL A 333 -5.35 16.70 25.44
CA VAL A 333 -6.29 16.05 26.34
C VAL A 333 -7.64 16.76 26.26
N ASP A 334 -8.68 16.03 25.89
CA ASP A 334 -10.04 16.52 26.00
C ASP A 334 -10.50 16.43 27.46
N LYS A 335 -10.75 17.59 28.08
CA LYS A 335 -11.22 17.69 29.47
C LYS A 335 -12.63 17.14 29.69
N ASP A 336 -13.44 17.09 28.64
CA ASP A 336 -14.85 16.71 28.68
C ASP A 336 -15.04 15.22 28.35
N PHE A 337 -14.05 14.59 27.70
CA PHE A 337 -14.04 13.15 27.46
C PHE A 337 -13.62 12.36 28.71
N GLY A 338 -14.45 11.39 29.10
CA GLY A 338 -14.19 10.52 30.25
C GLY A 338 -14.02 11.31 31.53
N THR A 339 -12.78 11.46 31.99
CA THR A 339 -12.44 12.21 33.21
C THR A 339 -11.59 13.45 32.94
N GLY A 340 -11.14 13.70 31.70
CA GLY A 340 -10.14 14.73 31.42
C GLY A 340 -8.71 14.35 31.81
N VAL A 341 -8.47 13.09 32.14
CA VAL A 341 -7.15 12.53 32.47
C VAL A 341 -6.83 11.39 31.51
N LEU A 342 -5.75 11.56 30.74
CA LEU A 342 -5.29 10.61 29.74
C LEU A 342 -4.02 9.90 30.20
N LYS A 343 -3.99 8.57 30.13
CA LYS A 343 -2.73 7.81 30.28
C LYS A 343 -1.94 7.88 28.97
N ILE A 344 -0.61 8.03 29.06
CA ILE A 344 0.28 8.09 27.91
C ILE A 344 1.07 6.78 27.83
N SER A 345 0.78 5.93 26.84
CA SER A 345 1.42 4.63 26.60
C SER A 345 2.09 4.56 25.21
N PRO A 346 3.26 5.20 25.01
CA PRO A 346 3.85 5.45 23.70
C PRO A 346 4.19 4.21 22.87
N GLY A 347 4.31 3.05 23.51
CA GLY A 347 4.54 1.78 22.81
C GLY A 347 3.31 1.23 22.08
N HIS A 348 2.11 1.80 22.32
CA HIS A 348 0.82 1.20 21.98
C HIS A 348 -0.24 2.18 21.44
N ASP A 349 0.09 3.46 21.25
CA ASP A 349 -0.83 4.47 20.69
C ASP A 349 -0.10 5.60 19.95
N HIS A 350 -0.55 5.92 18.71
CA HIS A 350 0.10 6.89 17.81
C HIS A 350 0.22 8.30 18.38
N ASN A 351 -0.81 8.80 19.05
CA ASN A 351 -0.77 10.13 19.62
C ASN A 351 0.20 10.16 20.81
N ASP A 352 0.16 9.13 21.65
CA ASP A 352 1.07 8.98 22.79
C ASP A 352 2.54 8.87 22.34
N TYR A 353 2.81 8.15 21.25
CA TYR A 353 4.15 8.06 20.65
C TYR A 353 4.67 9.40 20.16
N LEU A 354 3.86 10.14 19.40
CA LEU A 354 4.26 11.47 18.92
C LEU A 354 4.51 12.43 20.07
N LEU A 355 3.67 12.39 21.11
CA LEU A 355 3.85 13.19 22.32
C LEU A 355 5.13 12.82 23.05
N ALA A 356 5.39 11.53 23.24
CA ALA A 356 6.60 11.04 23.88
C ALA A 356 7.87 11.43 23.12
N ARG A 357 7.85 11.33 21.79
CA ARG A 357 8.96 11.79 20.94
C ARG A 357 9.21 13.29 21.10
N LYS A 358 8.16 14.10 21.16
CA LYS A 358 8.25 15.55 21.35
C LYS A 358 8.82 15.93 22.71
N LEU A 359 8.44 15.20 23.77
CA LEU A 359 8.82 15.50 25.15
C LEU A 359 10.06 14.72 25.64
N GLY A 360 10.61 13.81 24.82
CA GLY A 360 11.71 12.93 25.20
C GLY A 360 11.33 11.88 26.24
N LEU A 361 10.06 11.47 26.29
CA LEU A 361 9.60 10.41 27.20
C LEU A 361 10.05 9.04 26.68
N PRO A 362 10.35 8.09 27.59
CA PRO A 362 10.72 6.72 27.19
C PRO A 362 9.57 6.04 26.46
N ILE A 363 9.90 5.07 25.60
CA ILE A 363 8.91 4.26 24.90
C ILE A 363 9.01 2.84 25.46
N LEU A 364 7.96 2.40 26.16
CA LEU A 364 7.89 1.09 26.78
C LEU A 364 6.97 0.18 25.98
N ASN A 365 7.55 -0.82 25.33
CA ASN A 365 6.79 -1.90 24.70
C ASN A 365 6.49 -3.00 25.73
N ILE A 366 5.21 -3.38 25.81
CA ILE A 366 4.71 -4.40 26.73
C ILE A 366 4.18 -5.65 26.03
N MET A 367 4.20 -5.67 24.69
CA MET A 367 3.69 -6.79 23.89
C MET A 367 4.82 -7.50 23.16
N ASN A 368 4.69 -8.81 23.04
CA ASN A 368 5.43 -9.62 22.08
C ASN A 368 4.83 -9.46 20.68
N LYS A 369 5.54 -9.97 19.66
CA LYS A 369 5.10 -9.91 18.26
C LYS A 369 3.83 -10.72 17.97
N ASP A 370 3.47 -11.66 18.83
CA ASP A 370 2.23 -12.44 18.72
C ASP A 370 1.03 -11.78 19.45
N GLY A 371 1.22 -10.58 20.02
CA GLY A 371 0.18 -9.85 20.74
C GLY A 371 -0.02 -10.30 22.20
N THR A 372 0.80 -11.23 22.70
CA THR A 372 0.85 -11.58 24.12
C THR A 372 1.63 -10.55 24.94
N LEU A 373 1.36 -10.45 26.23
CA LEU A 373 2.13 -9.59 27.13
C LEU A 373 3.53 -10.16 27.39
N ASN A 374 4.53 -9.28 27.35
CA ASN A 374 5.91 -9.61 27.61
C ASN A 374 6.25 -9.53 29.11
N LYS A 375 7.52 -9.76 29.45
CA LYS A 375 8.00 -9.78 30.84
C LYS A 375 7.75 -8.49 31.63
N VAL A 376 7.58 -7.36 30.94
CA VAL A 376 7.36 -6.03 31.53
C VAL A 376 5.95 -5.89 32.10
N ALA A 377 4.95 -6.56 31.52
CA ALA A 377 3.52 -6.39 31.85
C ALA A 377 2.87 -7.63 32.46
N GLY A 378 3.65 -8.66 32.79
CA GLY A 378 3.14 -9.96 33.20
C GLY A 378 3.20 -10.95 32.03
N PHE A 379 3.67 -12.15 32.30
CA PHE A 379 4.11 -13.09 31.27
C PHE A 379 2.95 -13.77 30.54
N GLY A 380 2.98 -13.73 29.20
CA GLY A 380 2.49 -14.81 28.32
C GLY A 380 0.98 -14.87 28.07
N LEU A 381 0.19 -13.98 28.66
CA LEU A 381 -1.25 -13.90 28.39
C LEU A 381 -1.52 -13.12 27.11
N ASP A 382 -2.51 -13.55 26.32
CA ASP A 382 -3.04 -12.71 25.24
C ASP A 382 -3.60 -11.40 25.82
N ARG A 383 -3.45 -10.31 25.08
CA ARG A 383 -3.87 -8.96 25.49
C ARG A 383 -5.33 -8.87 25.96
N PHE A 384 -6.25 -9.63 25.36
CA PHE A 384 -7.66 -9.61 25.74
C PHE A 384 -7.92 -10.40 27.03
N GLU A 385 -7.20 -11.49 27.24
CA GLU A 385 -7.24 -12.24 28.50
C GLU A 385 -6.61 -11.45 29.63
N ALA A 386 -5.45 -10.84 29.37
CA ALA A 386 -4.76 -9.96 30.30
C ALA A 386 -5.64 -8.78 30.72
N ARG A 387 -6.41 -8.19 29.79
CA ARG A 387 -7.40 -7.15 30.09
C ARG A 387 -8.42 -7.60 31.14
N LYS A 388 -9.01 -8.78 30.97
CA LYS A 388 -10.02 -9.32 31.89
C LYS A 388 -9.42 -9.58 33.27
N LYS A 389 -8.25 -10.23 33.30
CA LYS A 389 -7.54 -10.56 34.55
C LYS A 389 -7.14 -9.29 35.31
N LEU A 390 -6.53 -8.34 34.62
CA LEU A 390 -6.11 -7.07 35.20
C LEU A 390 -7.28 -6.29 35.79
N TRP A 391 -8.44 -6.29 35.11
CA TRP A 391 -9.60 -5.62 35.65
C TRP A 391 -10.07 -6.24 36.96
N ALA A 392 -10.14 -7.57 37.05
CA ALA A 392 -10.50 -8.26 38.29
C ALA A 392 -9.54 -7.92 39.45
N GLU A 393 -8.23 -7.86 39.18
CA GLU A 393 -7.22 -7.45 40.18
C GLU A 393 -7.40 -5.97 40.61
N LEU A 394 -7.77 -5.09 39.67
CA LEU A 394 -8.06 -3.68 39.98
C LEU A 394 -9.32 -3.53 40.83
N GLU A 395 -10.33 -4.38 40.65
CA GLU A 395 -11.52 -4.43 41.50
C GLU A 395 -11.18 -4.90 42.91
N GLU A 396 -10.42 -5.99 43.05
CA GLU A 396 -10.00 -6.54 44.34
C GLU A 396 -9.19 -5.52 45.17
N THR A 397 -8.37 -4.71 44.50
CA THR A 397 -7.56 -3.66 45.15
C THR A 397 -8.27 -2.31 45.32
N GLY A 398 -9.52 -2.18 44.86
CA GLY A 398 -10.31 -0.94 44.94
C GLY A 398 -9.81 0.22 44.07
N LEU A 399 -8.97 -0.09 43.08
CA LEU A 399 -8.43 0.86 42.09
C LEU A 399 -9.33 0.97 40.85
N ALA A 400 -10.18 -0.02 40.59
CA ALA A 400 -11.28 0.10 39.63
C ALA A 400 -12.36 1.06 40.16
N VAL A 401 -12.83 1.98 39.32
CA VAL A 401 -13.93 2.90 39.64
C VAL A 401 -15.26 2.40 39.08
N LYS A 402 -15.31 2.20 37.75
CA LYS A 402 -16.50 1.75 37.01
C LYS A 402 -16.12 1.29 35.61
N GLN A 403 -17.05 0.58 34.95
CA GLN A 403 -17.04 0.30 33.52
C GLN A 403 -18.28 0.93 32.88
N GLU A 404 -18.16 1.41 31.65
CA GLU A 404 -19.28 1.92 30.86
C GLU A 404 -19.25 1.35 29.45
N ALA A 405 -20.43 1.12 28.87
CA ALA A 405 -20.53 0.74 27.47
C ALA A 405 -20.03 1.89 26.58
N HIS A 406 -19.19 1.56 25.60
CA HIS A 406 -18.60 2.54 24.71
C HIS A 406 -18.37 1.95 23.32
N THR A 407 -18.73 2.70 22.28
CA THR A 407 -18.48 2.28 20.89
C THR A 407 -17.01 2.47 20.55
N LEU A 408 -16.34 1.40 20.14
CA LEU A 408 -14.94 1.41 19.76
C LEU A 408 -14.81 1.46 18.24
N ARG A 409 -13.83 2.23 17.76
CA ARG A 409 -13.37 2.16 16.39
C ARG A 409 -12.17 1.21 16.32
N VAL A 410 -12.41 -0.05 15.92
CA VAL A 410 -11.44 -1.14 16.00
C VAL A 410 -10.67 -1.27 14.67
N PRO A 411 -9.32 -1.19 14.68
CA PRO A 411 -8.52 -1.37 13.47
C PRO A 411 -8.30 -2.86 13.17
N ARG A 412 -8.69 -3.31 11.99
CA ARG A 412 -8.53 -4.69 11.53
C ARG A 412 -7.68 -4.75 10.26
N SER A 413 -6.87 -5.80 10.16
CA SER A 413 -6.10 -6.10 8.96
C SER A 413 -7.05 -6.45 7.82
N GLN A 414 -6.96 -5.78 6.67
CA GLN A 414 -7.79 -6.05 5.50
C GLN A 414 -7.68 -7.52 5.05
N ARG A 415 -6.49 -8.11 5.17
CA ARG A 415 -6.22 -9.46 4.64
C ARG A 415 -6.53 -10.58 5.63
N GLY A 416 -6.16 -10.38 6.89
CA GLY A 416 -6.31 -11.40 7.93
C GLY A 416 -7.57 -11.24 8.80
N GLY A 417 -8.18 -10.05 8.80
CA GLY A 417 -9.38 -9.73 9.58
C GLY A 417 -9.14 -9.57 11.09
N GLU A 418 -7.94 -9.90 11.59
CA GLU A 418 -7.59 -9.73 13.00
C GLU A 418 -7.46 -8.27 13.41
N VAL A 419 -7.69 -8.01 14.70
CA VAL A 419 -7.45 -6.71 15.32
C VAL A 419 -5.96 -6.43 15.34
N THR A 420 -5.54 -5.40 14.60
CA THR A 420 -4.16 -4.92 14.58
C THR A 420 -3.80 -4.26 15.91
N VAL A 421 -2.51 -4.23 16.22
CA VAL A 421 -1.99 -3.52 17.39
C VAL A 421 -1.00 -2.47 16.94
N ASN A 422 -1.07 -1.29 17.54
CA ASN A 422 0.03 -0.34 17.47
C ASN A 422 1.22 -0.97 18.19
N TYR A 423 2.27 -1.24 17.45
CA TYR A 423 3.47 -1.88 17.97
C TYR A 423 4.68 -1.01 17.70
N PHE A 424 5.41 -0.69 18.76
CA PHE A 424 6.69 -0.01 18.62
C PHE A 424 7.76 -1.01 18.14
N PHE A 425 8.20 -0.82 16.90
CA PHE A 425 9.28 -1.59 16.30
C PHE A 425 10.57 -0.78 16.35
N GLY A 426 11.64 -1.40 16.87
CA GLY A 426 12.94 -0.73 17.02
C GLY A 426 13.64 -0.43 15.69
N ASP A 427 13.43 -1.28 14.68
CA ASP A 427 14.18 -1.28 13.43
C ASP A 427 13.26 -1.50 12.22
N LEU A 428 12.81 -0.41 11.60
CA LEU A 428 12.05 -0.45 10.34
C LEU A 428 12.64 0.49 9.31
N LEU A 429 12.57 0.06 8.06
CA LEU A 429 12.82 0.92 6.90
C LEU A 429 11.57 1.69 6.52
N SER A 430 11.72 2.99 6.39
CA SER A 430 10.65 3.92 6.04
C SER A 430 11.04 4.76 4.85
N LEU A 431 10.06 5.08 4.00
CA LEU A 431 10.20 6.03 2.90
C LEU A 431 9.60 7.37 3.32
N SER A 432 10.39 8.45 3.26
CA SER A 432 9.89 9.81 3.46
C SER A 432 8.97 10.20 2.32
N LEU A 433 7.69 10.40 2.63
CA LEU A 433 6.71 11.01 1.73
C LEU A 433 6.66 12.54 1.87
N SER A 434 7.38 13.09 2.86
CA SER A 434 7.50 14.53 3.08
C SER A 434 8.64 15.09 2.24
N LEU A 435 8.41 16.26 1.63
CA LEU A 435 9.46 17.07 0.99
C LEU A 435 10.38 17.74 2.01
N SER A 436 10.07 17.67 3.30
CA SER A 436 10.90 18.20 4.37
C SER A 436 12.05 17.24 4.71
N PRO A 437 13.24 17.77 5.05
CA PRO A 437 14.37 16.94 5.48
C PRO A 437 14.00 16.10 6.71
N LEU A 438 14.52 14.87 6.74
CA LEU A 438 14.31 13.94 7.85
C LEU A 438 14.79 14.56 9.17
N PRO A 439 14.04 14.40 10.27
CA PRO A 439 14.50 14.82 11.59
C PRO A 439 15.87 14.20 11.94
N PRO A 440 16.73 14.91 12.70
CA PRO A 440 18.12 14.51 12.99
C PRO A 440 18.27 13.19 13.78
N PHE A 441 17.16 12.62 14.25
CA PHE A 441 17.11 11.36 14.99
C PHE A 441 16.98 10.12 14.11
N PHE A 442 16.83 10.29 12.80
CA PHE A 442 16.83 9.19 11.85
C PHE A 442 18.21 9.02 11.27
N SER A 443 18.76 7.82 11.43
CA SER A 443 20.03 7.48 10.83
C SER A 443 19.79 7.06 9.38
N PRO A 444 20.45 7.69 8.40
CA PRO A 444 20.52 7.14 7.04
C PRO A 444 21.41 5.88 6.98
N ARG A 445 22.06 5.48 8.08
CA ARG A 445 22.88 4.27 8.13
C ARG A 445 21.99 3.03 8.17
N LEU A 446 21.90 2.42 7.00
CA LEU A 446 21.55 1.03 6.76
C LEU A 446 22.81 0.17 6.80
#